data_AF-A0A6I4NTQ3-F1
#
_entry.id   AF-A0A6I4NTQ3-F1
#
_cell.length_a   1.000
_cell.length_b   1.000
_cell.length_c   1.000
_cell.angle_alpha   90.00
_cell.angle_beta   90.00
_cell.angle_gamma   90.00
#
_symmetry.space_group_name_H-M   'P 1'
#
loop_
_entity.id
_entity.type
_entity.pdbx_description
1 polymer ?
#
loop_
_entity_poly.entity_id
_entity_poly.type
_entity_poly.pdbx_seq_one_letter_code
_entity_poly.pdbx_strand_id
1 'polypeptide(L)' 'MEVIYSEKAQKDREFWKKSENKAIMNKITALIEDIQLHPFEGIGKPEPLKYELSGK' A
#
# COMPACT_ATOMS: atom_id res chain seq x y z
N MET A 1 12.70 -6.34 2.58
CA MET A 1 11.98 -6.19 1.30
C MET A 1 12.01 -4.72 0.91
N GLU A 2 12.46 -4.40 -0.30
CA GLU A 2 12.44 -3.01 -0.81
C GLU A 2 11.03 -2.64 -1.28
N VAL A 3 10.59 -1.42 -1.00
CA VAL A 3 9.27 -0.92 -1.42
C VAL A 3 9.44 -0.08 -2.68
N ILE A 4 8.87 -0.56 -3.79
CA ILE A 4 8.91 0.11 -5.09
C ILE A 4 7.53 0.68 -5.39
N TYR A 5 7.47 1.97 -5.71
CA TYR A 5 6.23 2.65 -6.08
C TYR A 5 6.14 2.86 -7.59
N SER A 6 4.99 2.57 -8.18
CA SER A 6 4.68 3.03 -9.54
C SER A 6 4.49 4.56 -9.55
N GLU A 7 4.62 5.19 -10.71
CA GLU A 7 4.39 6.64 -10.86
C GLU A 7 2.98 7.04 -10.38
N LYS A 8 1.97 6.21 -10.64
CA LYS A 8 0.61 6.43 -10.16
C LYS A 8 0.55 6.43 -8.64
N ALA A 9 1.15 5.43 -7.99
CA ALA A 9 1.20 5.35 -6.54
C ALA A 9 1.95 6.54 -5.90
N GLN A 10 3.01 7.04 -6.55
CA GLN A 10 3.71 8.24 -6.10
C GLN A 10 2.79 9.48 -6.13
N LYS A 11 2.08 9.69 -7.25
CA LYS A 11 1.11 10.81 -7.38
C LYS A 11 -0.01 10.73 -6.36
N ASP A 12 -0.55 9.53 -6.12
CA ASP A 12 -1.61 9.31 -5.12
C ASP A 12 -1.11 9.65 -3.69
N ARG A 13 0.12 9.24 -3.35
CA ARG A 13 0.73 9.61 -2.05
C ARG A 13 0.95 11.12 -1.91
N GLU A 14 1.40 11.79 -2.97
CA GLU A 14 1.55 13.25 -2.96
C GLU A 14 0.20 13.97 -2.80
N PHE A 15 -0.85 13.47 -3.46
CA PHE A 15 -2.20 13.99 -3.31
C PHE A 15 -2.65 13.91 -1.85
N TRP A 16 -2.52 12.74 -1.22
CA TRP A 16 -2.91 12.57 0.19
C TRP A 16 -2.07 13.45 1.12
N LYS A 17 -0.77 13.59 0.86
CA LYS A 17 0.10 14.50 1.60
C LYS A 17 -0.35 15.96 1.47
N LYS A 18 -0.72 16.43 0.27
CA LYS A 18 -1.21 17.79 0.01
C LYS A 18 -2.59 18.04 0.62
N SER A 19 -3.44 17.01 0.70
CA SER A 19 -4.77 17.10 1.33
C SER A 19 -4.73 17.22 2.85
N GLU A 20 -3.53 17.10 3.47
CA GLU A 20 -3.32 17.08 4.92
C GLU A 20 -4.12 16.00 5.67
N ASN A 21 -4.61 14.98 4.95
CA ASN A 21 -5.34 13.87 5.53
C ASN A 21 -4.38 12.88 6.21
N LYS A 22 -3.93 13.24 7.41
CA LYS A 22 -2.97 12.46 8.22
C LYS A 22 -3.49 11.05 8.53
N ALA A 23 -4.81 10.89 8.70
CA ALA A 23 -5.41 9.59 8.98
C ALA A 23 -5.17 8.58 7.84
N ILE A 24 -5.39 9.01 6.59
CA ILE A 24 -5.14 8.16 5.42
C ILE A 24 -3.65 7.88 5.25
N MET A 25 -2.79 8.90 5.42
CA MET A 25 -1.34 8.72 5.33
C MET A 25 -0.82 7.72 6.36
N ASN A 26 -1.27 7.83 7.62
CA ASN A 26 -0.88 6.88 8.67
C ASN A 26 -1.36 5.46 8.36
N LYS A 27 -2.58 5.31 7.81
CA LYS A 27 -3.09 4.01 7.39
C LYS A 27 -2.27 3.39 6.25
N ILE A 28 -1.89 4.19 5.24
CA ILE A 28 -1.05 3.73 4.14
C ILE A 28 0.32 3.28 4.68
N THR A 29 0.96 4.08 5.53
CA THR A 29 2.24 3.73 6.14
C THR A 29 2.15 2.44 6.95
N ALA A 30 1.14 2.31 7.82
CA ALA A 30 0.96 1.10 8.63
C ALA A 30 0.75 -0.16 7.78
N LEU A 31 -0.05 -0.07 6.70
CA LEU A 31 -0.25 -1.19 5.79
C LEU A 31 1.05 -1.60 5.08
N ILE A 32 1.87 -0.63 4.65
CA ILE A 32 3.15 -0.92 3.99
C ILE A 32 4.13 -1.59 4.95
N GLU A 33 4.23 -1.08 6.18
CA GLU A 33 5.08 -1.67 7.23
C GLU A 33 4.66 -3.11 7.56
N ASP A 34 3.35 -3.36 7.68
CA ASP A 34 2.84 -4.71 7.94
C ASP A 34 3.10 -5.66 6.77
N ILE A 35 2.89 -5.23 5.52
CA ILE A 35 3.20 -6.04 4.32
C ILE A 35 4.68 -6.44 4.26
N GLN A 36 5.58 -5.62 4.77
CA GLN A 36 7.01 -5.96 4.81
C GLN A 36 7.34 -7.08 5.81
N LEU A 37 6.52 -7.26 6.85
CA LEU A 37 6.67 -8.30 7.87
C LEU A 37 5.81 -9.53 7.57
N HIS A 38 4.58 -9.30 7.09
CA HIS A 38 3.52 -10.26 6.85
C HIS A 38 2.94 -10.06 5.43
N PRO A 39 3.60 -10.54 4.36
CA PRO A 39 3.24 -10.16 2.99
C PRO A 39 1.85 -10.62 2.51
N PHE A 40 1.31 -11.70 3.08
CA PHE A 40 0.06 -12.33 2.65
C PHE A 40 -0.99 -12.45 3.76
N GLU A 41 -0.73 -11.84 4.92
CA GLU A 41 -1.62 -11.86 6.08
C GLU A 41 -1.49 -10.54 6.87
N GLY A 42 -2.29 -10.35 7.91
CA GLY A 42 -2.21 -9.15 8.75
C GLY A 42 -3.30 -8.12 8.49
N ILE A 43 -2.96 -6.85 8.68
CA ILE A 43 -3.94 -5.76 8.67
C ILE A 43 -4.41 -5.40 7.27
N GLY A 44 -5.65 -4.94 7.16
CA GLY A 44 -6.25 -4.60 5.86
C GLY A 44 -6.83 -5.79 5.09
N LYS A 45 -6.79 -7.00 5.66
CA LYS A 45 -7.31 -8.24 5.06
C LYS A 45 -6.72 -8.49 3.66
N PRO A 46 -5.42 -8.83 3.57
CA PRO A 46 -4.80 -9.12 2.28
C PRO A 46 -5.56 -10.22 1.54
N GLU A 47 -5.89 -9.97 0.28
CA GLU A 47 -6.59 -10.93 -0.58
C GLU A 47 -5.87 -11.03 -1.93
N PRO A 48 -5.68 -12.24 -2.47
CA PRO A 48 -5.03 -12.42 -3.76
C PRO A 48 -5.90 -11.88 -4.89
N LEU A 49 -5.29 -11.07 -5.75
CA LEU A 49 -5.93 -10.61 -6.98
C LEU A 49 -6.06 -11.74 -8.00
N LYS A 50 -7.02 -11.61 -8.93
CA LYS A 50 -7.38 -12.63 -9.92
C LYS A 50 -6.98 -12.21 -11.34
N TYR A 51 -6.99 -13.18 -12.27
CA TYR A 51 -6.76 -12.98 -13.71
C TYR A 51 -5.38 -12.36 -14.00
N GLU A 52 -5.31 -11.33 -14.85
CA GLU A 52 -4.07 -10.64 -15.26
C GLU A 52 -3.28 -10.02 -14.09
N LEU A 53 -3.89 -9.93 -12.90
CA LEU A 53 -3.26 -9.40 -11.68
C LEU A 53 -2.91 -10.49 -10.66
N SER A 54 -3.13 -11.77 -10.96
CA SER A 54 -2.62 -12.84 -10.10
C SER A 54 -1.09 -12.83 -10.20
N GLY A 55 -0.42 -12.52 -9.10
CA GLY A 55 1.04 -12.59 -9.00
C GLY A 55 1.53 -13.97 -9.44
N LYS A 56 2.66 -14.02 -10.14
CA LYS A 56 3.32 -15.27 -10.55
C LYS A 56 4.32 -15.72 -9.50
#